data_AF-A0A0D3DKN2-F1
#
_entry.id   AF-A0A0D3DKN2-F1
#
_cell.length_a   1.000
_cell.length_b   1.000
_cell.length_c   1.000
_cell.angle_alpha   90.00
_cell.angle_beta   90.00
_cell.angle_gamma   90.00
#
_symmetry.space_group_name_H-M   'P 1'
#
loop_
_entity.id
_entity.type
_entity.pdbx_description
1 polymer ?
#
loop_
_entity_poly.entity_id
_entity_poly.type
_entity_poly.pdbx_seq_one_letter_code
_entity_poly.pdbx_strand_id
1 'polypeptide(L)'
;MSNESGASSGTSGVRRRGTVVGVPKRCWCGKIVVARMSKSEANPYRRYYRAYAVERKLSNDNHSYKWVDEALADEIEILGMRTERLEQQNQIANLELEKLRFEKEILEKVGGVVGEAKSELKKLMVIVALGCLSIVVCSRLIG
;
A
#
# COMPACT_ATOMS: atom_id res chain seq x y z
N MET A 1 5.74 30.07 -23.70
CA MET A 1 4.53 30.73 -23.14
C MET A 1 3.36 29.84 -23.57
N SER A 2 2.58 29.15 -22.75
CA SER A 2 2.28 29.24 -21.32
C SER A 2 1.68 27.90 -20.83
N ASN A 3 1.67 27.70 -19.52
CA ASN A 3 1.33 26.52 -18.72
C ASN A 3 -0.17 26.08 -18.72
N GLU A 4 -0.36 24.79 -18.38
CA GLU A 4 -1.39 24.18 -17.48
C GLU A 4 -2.89 24.31 -17.84
N SER A 5 -3.85 23.42 -17.51
CA SER A 5 -3.98 22.12 -16.82
C SER A 5 -5.45 21.67 -16.98
N GLY A 6 -5.79 20.39 -16.80
CA GLY A 6 -7.14 20.02 -16.32
C GLY A 6 -7.84 18.79 -16.93
N ALA A 7 -7.65 17.64 -16.27
CA ALA A 7 -8.60 16.54 -16.02
C ALA A 7 -9.52 15.98 -17.12
N SER A 8 -9.47 14.65 -17.31
CA SER A 8 -10.55 13.76 -16.84
C SER A 8 -10.17 12.28 -17.04
N SER A 9 -10.27 11.53 -15.94
CA SER A 9 -10.14 10.08 -15.87
C SER A 9 -11.15 9.39 -16.80
N GLY A 10 -10.63 8.53 -17.66
CA GLY A 10 -11.41 7.58 -18.42
C GLY A 10 -10.48 6.50 -18.91
N THR A 11 -10.27 5.45 -18.11
CA THR A 11 -9.60 4.23 -18.57
C THR A 11 -10.57 3.49 -19.50
N SER A 12 -10.78 4.08 -20.67
CA SER A 12 -11.61 3.58 -21.75
C SER A 12 -10.96 2.32 -22.32
N GLY A 13 -11.27 1.18 -21.70
CA GLY A 13 -11.87 -0.02 -22.33
C GLY A 13 -11.43 -0.49 -23.72
N VAL A 14 -10.28 -0.08 -24.26
CA VAL A 14 -9.82 -0.51 -25.59
C VAL A 14 -8.52 -1.28 -25.42
N ARG A 15 -8.63 -2.48 -24.84
CA ARG A 15 -7.56 -3.49 -25.01
C ARG A 15 -7.48 -3.80 -26.50
N ARG A 16 -6.35 -3.44 -27.13
CA ARG A 16 -6.05 -3.83 -28.51
C ARG A 16 -6.35 -5.32 -28.68
N ARG A 17 -6.99 -5.67 -29.80
CA ARG A 17 -7.27 -7.05 -30.20
C ARG A 17 -6.00 -7.90 -30.03
N GLY A 18 -6.01 -8.86 -29.11
CA GLY A 18 -5.14 -10.03 -29.15
C GLY A 18 -4.14 -10.23 -28.00
N THR A 19 -3.64 -9.18 -27.35
CA THR A 19 -2.56 -9.40 -26.36
C THR A 19 -3.10 -9.51 -24.94
N VAL A 20 -3.29 -10.75 -24.47
CA VAL A 20 -3.63 -11.04 -23.08
C VAL A 20 -2.34 -11.32 -22.31
N VAL A 21 -2.03 -10.47 -21.34
CA VAL A 21 -0.94 -10.69 -20.36
C VAL A 21 -1.45 -11.65 -19.28
N GLY A 22 -0.62 -12.62 -18.88
CA GLY A 22 -1.01 -13.68 -17.95
C GLY A 22 -1.90 -14.75 -18.57
N VAL A 23 -2.66 -15.45 -17.73
CA VAL A 23 -3.55 -16.54 -18.15
C VAL A 23 -4.87 -16.00 -18.71
N PRO A 24 -5.20 -16.25 -20.00
CA PRO A 24 -6.45 -15.80 -20.58
C PRO A 24 -7.65 -16.53 -19.99
N LYS A 25 -8.53 -15.80 -19.29
CA LYS A 25 -9.76 -16.35 -18.68
C LYS A 25 -10.95 -16.37 -19.64
N ARG A 26 -11.07 -15.36 -20.50
CA ARG A 26 -12.12 -15.22 -21.52
C ARG A 26 -11.53 -14.66 -22.80
N CYS A 27 -12.06 -15.10 -23.93
CA CYS A 27 -11.74 -14.54 -25.22
C CYS A 27 -12.48 -13.21 -25.42
N TRP A 28 -11.98 -12.35 -26.30
CA TRP A 28 -12.67 -11.11 -26.71
C TRP A 28 -14.06 -11.36 -27.33
N CYS A 29 -14.34 -12.58 -27.82
CA CYS A 29 -15.65 -12.99 -28.31
C CYS A 29 -16.61 -13.49 -27.20
N GLY A 30 -16.22 -13.37 -25.93
CA GLY A 30 -17.00 -13.83 -24.78
C GLY A 30 -16.88 -15.32 -24.44
N LYS A 31 -16.32 -16.15 -25.33
CA LYS A 31 -16.16 -17.60 -25.11
C LYS A 31 -15.10 -17.90 -24.05
N ILE A 32 -15.31 -19.01 -23.33
CA ILE A 32 -14.35 -19.52 -22.34
C ILE A 32 -13.08 -19.98 -23.04
N VAL A 33 -11.96 -19.80 -22.34
CA VAL A 33 -10.65 -20.26 -22.78
C VAL A 33 -10.29 -21.53 -22.01
N VAL A 34 -9.80 -22.54 -22.72
CA VAL A 34 -9.47 -23.86 -22.17
C VAL A 34 -8.05 -24.26 -22.57
N ALA A 35 -7.38 -25.02 -21.72
CA ALA A 35 -6.10 -25.62 -22.05
C ALA A 35 -6.28 -26.79 -23.03
N ARG A 36 -5.41 -26.85 -24.02
CA ARG A 36 -5.33 -27.91 -25.04
C ARG A 36 -3.89 -28.35 -25.21
N MET A 37 -3.72 -29.58 -25.67
CA MET A 37 -2.41 -30.13 -26.00
C MET A 37 -2.20 -30.00 -27.51
N SER A 38 -1.02 -29.51 -27.90
CA SER A 38 -0.61 -29.40 -29.28
C SER A 38 -0.33 -30.78 -29.87
N LYS A 39 -0.83 -30.98 -31.09
CA LYS A 39 -0.61 -32.16 -31.93
C LYS A 39 0.27 -31.85 -33.14
N SER A 40 0.90 -30.68 -33.17
CA SER A 40 1.77 -30.27 -34.28
C SER A 40 3.15 -30.90 -34.12
N GLU A 41 3.77 -31.25 -35.24
CA GLU A 41 5.14 -31.77 -35.29
C GLU A 41 6.18 -30.77 -34.74
N ALA A 42 5.95 -29.47 -34.93
CA ALA A 42 6.86 -28.43 -34.46
C ALA A 42 6.78 -28.21 -32.94
N ASN A 43 5.64 -28.49 -32.31
CA ASN A 43 5.43 -28.30 -30.87
C ASN A 43 4.61 -29.48 -30.32
N PRO A 44 5.13 -30.71 -30.34
CA PRO A 44 4.37 -31.88 -29.90
C PRO A 44 4.15 -31.81 -28.39
N TYR A 45 2.96 -32.18 -27.93
CA TYR A 45 2.57 -32.24 -26.52
C TYR A 45 2.61 -30.92 -25.73
N ARG A 46 3.10 -29.80 -26.31
CA ARG A 46 3.10 -28.49 -25.65
C ARG A 46 1.66 -28.02 -25.42
N ARG A 47 1.38 -27.46 -24.23
CA ARG A 47 0.03 -27.02 -23.86
C ARG A 47 -0.18 -25.55 -24.19
N TYR A 48 -1.35 -25.21 -24.73
CA TYR A 48 -1.76 -23.83 -25.02
C TYR A 48 -3.19 -23.57 -24.53
N TYR A 49 -3.47 -22.31 -24.22
CA TYR A 49 -4.81 -21.79 -23.97
C TYR A 49 -5.45 -21.33 -25.27
N ARG A 50 -6.68 -21.77 -25.55
CA ARG A 50 -7.48 -21.29 -26.69
C ARG A 50 -8.95 -21.15 -26.36
N ALA A 51 -9.62 -20.17 -26.96
CA ALA A 51 -11.06 -20.03 -26.87
C ALA A 51 -11.79 -21.24 -27.48
N TYR A 52 -12.78 -21.80 -26.79
CA TYR A 52 -13.56 -22.92 -27.32
C TYR A 52 -14.69 -22.41 -28.22
N ALA A 53 -14.45 -22.33 -29.53
CA ALA A 53 -15.50 -22.09 -30.52
C ALA A 53 -16.13 -23.42 -30.97
N VAL A 54 -17.19 -23.86 -30.30
CA VAL A 54 -17.97 -25.07 -30.68
C VAL A 54 -18.42 -25.03 -32.15
N GLU A 55 -18.76 -23.85 -32.65
CA GLU A 55 -19.53 -23.71 -33.90
C GLU A 55 -18.73 -23.63 -35.20
N ARG A 56 -17.42 -23.35 -35.16
CA ARG A 56 -16.70 -23.04 -36.41
C ARG A 56 -15.34 -23.71 -36.40
N LYS A 57 -15.24 -24.86 -37.08
CA LYS A 57 -13.99 -25.54 -37.46
C LYS A 57 -13.13 -24.70 -38.43
N LEU A 58 -13.04 -23.39 -38.21
CA LEU A 58 -12.25 -22.49 -39.02
C LEU A 58 -10.81 -22.55 -38.54
N SER A 59 -9.92 -22.96 -39.42
CA SER A 59 -8.48 -23.07 -39.20
C SER A 59 -7.81 -21.72 -38.89
N ASN A 60 -8.48 -20.60 -39.17
CA ASN A 60 -7.98 -19.25 -38.99
C ASN A 60 -9.02 -18.36 -38.30
N ASP A 61 -9.25 -18.60 -37.01
CA ASP A 61 -10.07 -17.73 -36.18
C ASP A 61 -9.13 -16.88 -35.30
N ASN A 62 -9.25 -15.55 -35.35
CA ASN A 62 -8.36 -14.62 -34.62
C ASN A 62 -8.70 -14.59 -33.11
N HIS A 63 -8.99 -15.75 -32.52
CA HIS A 63 -9.38 -15.91 -31.14
C HIS A 63 -8.16 -15.99 -30.23
N SER A 64 -8.38 -15.74 -28.93
CA SER A 64 -7.32 -15.81 -27.93
C SER A 64 -6.57 -17.14 -28.00
N TYR A 65 -5.26 -17.02 -28.19
CA TYR A 65 -4.29 -18.10 -28.22
C TYR A 65 -3.07 -17.66 -27.39
N LYS A 66 -2.58 -18.53 -26.51
CA LYS A 66 -1.32 -18.30 -25.79
C LYS A 66 -0.75 -19.62 -25.28
N TRP A 67 0.55 -19.78 -25.28
CA TRP A 67 1.18 -20.95 -24.67
C TRP A 67 1.04 -20.93 -23.15
N VAL A 68 0.89 -22.11 -22.53
CA VAL A 68 0.65 -22.21 -21.08
C VAL A 68 1.87 -21.72 -20.29
N ASP A 69 3.07 -22.11 -20.71
CA ASP A 69 4.34 -21.69 -20.11
C ASP A 69 4.55 -20.17 -20.18
N GLU A 70 4.29 -19.55 -21.34
CA GLU A 70 4.34 -18.09 -21.49
C GLU A 70 3.30 -17.39 -20.61
N ALA A 71 2.07 -17.92 -20.57
CA ALA A 71 1.02 -17.36 -19.72
C ALA A 71 1.34 -17.46 -18.22
N LEU A 72 1.99 -18.54 -17.79
CA LEU A 72 2.41 -18.73 -16.40
C LEU A 72 3.63 -17.88 -16.06
N ALA A 73 4.58 -17.72 -16.97
CA ALA A 73 5.73 -16.84 -16.80
C ALA A 73 5.29 -15.39 -16.53
N ASP A 74 4.36 -14.88 -17.33
CA ASP A 74 3.74 -13.56 -17.10
C ASP A 74 3.10 -13.44 -15.71
N GLU A 75 2.37 -14.46 -15.26
CA GLU A 75 1.74 -14.44 -13.93
C GLU A 75 2.80 -14.43 -12.82
N ILE A 76 3.88 -15.21 -12.98
CA ILE A 76 4.99 -15.24 -12.02
C ILE A 76 5.67 -13.88 -11.96
N GLU A 77 5.94 -13.24 -13.10
CA GLU A 77 6.55 -11.91 -13.16
C GLU A 77 5.65 -10.85 -12.49
N ILE A 78 4.35 -10.85 -12.80
CA ILE A 78 3.38 -9.95 -12.18
C ILE A 78 3.29 -10.18 -10.68
N LEU A 79 3.28 -11.43 -10.24
CA LEU A 79 3.27 -11.78 -8.82
C LEU A 79 4.55 -11.32 -8.14
N GLY A 80 5.72 -11.50 -8.76
CA GLY A 80 7.01 -11.00 -8.27
C GLY A 80 6.98 -9.49 -8.01
N MET A 81 6.59 -8.70 -9.02
CA MET A 81 6.47 -7.24 -8.87
C MET A 81 5.48 -6.83 -7.77
N ARG A 82 4.37 -7.56 -7.61
CA ARG A 82 3.38 -7.28 -6.55
C ARG A 82 3.94 -7.59 -5.17
N THR A 83 4.66 -8.70 -5.03
CA THR A 83 5.30 -9.11 -3.78
C THR A 83 6.35 -8.07 -3.37
N GLU A 84 7.24 -7.68 -4.27
CA GLU A 84 8.25 -6.64 -4.00
C GLU A 84 7.62 -5.33 -3.52
N ARG A 85 6.55 -4.89 -4.18
CA ARG A 85 5.81 -3.68 -3.77
C ARG A 85 5.18 -3.84 -2.38
N LEU A 86 4.61 -5.00 -2.07
CA LEU A 86 4.02 -5.27 -0.76
C LEU A 86 5.08 -5.34 0.34
N GLU A 87 6.25 -5.90 0.05
CA GLU A 87 7.38 -5.94 0.98
C GLU A 87 7.87 -4.52 1.29
N GLN A 88 8.02 -3.67 0.27
CA GLN A 88 8.37 -2.26 0.46
C GLN A 88 7.33 -1.52 1.32
N GLN A 89 6.03 -1.74 1.06
CA GLN A 89 4.96 -1.12 1.87
C GLN A 89 4.99 -1.60 3.32
N ASN A 90 5.26 -2.88 3.57
CA ASN A 90 5.41 -3.42 4.93
C ASN A 90 6.62 -2.83 5.65
N GLN A 91 7.76 -2.67 4.96
CA GLN A 91 8.93 -2.03 5.55
C GLN A 91 8.65 -0.59 5.97
N ILE A 92 7.99 0.19 5.11
CA ILE A 92 7.58 1.56 5.42
C ILE A 92 6.64 1.58 6.63
N ALA A 93 5.60 0.74 6.62
CA ALA A 93 4.64 0.67 7.73
C ALA A 93 5.32 0.28 9.06
N ASN A 94 6.28 -0.64 9.04
CA ASN A 94 7.05 -1.02 10.23
C ASN A 94 7.91 0.14 10.75
N LEU A 95 8.55 0.91 9.86
CA LEU A 95 9.31 2.10 10.25
C LEU A 95 8.41 3.17 10.88
N GLU A 96 7.22 3.39 10.31
CA GLU A 96 6.23 4.31 10.88
C GLU A 96 5.74 3.86 12.25
N LEU A 97 5.53 2.56 12.45
CA LEU A 97 5.12 1.99 13.73
C LEU A 97 6.20 2.17 14.80
N GLU A 98 7.47 1.88 14.47
CA GLU A 98 8.59 2.11 15.41
C GLU A 98 8.77 3.60 15.72
N LYS A 99 8.58 4.49 14.74
CA LYS A 99 8.60 5.93 14.98
C LYS A 99 7.50 6.36 15.97
N LEU A 100 6.27 5.91 15.77
CA LEU A 100 5.15 6.21 16.67
C LEU A 100 5.40 5.66 18.09
N ARG A 101 6.02 4.49 18.20
CA ARG A 101 6.41 3.91 19.49
C ARG A 101 7.44 4.77 20.21
N PHE A 102 8.45 5.24 19.48
CA PHE A 102 9.48 6.13 20.04
C PHE A 102 8.92 7.51 20.42
N GLU A 103 8.04 8.09 19.60
CA GLU A 103 7.34 9.34 19.91
C GLU A 103 6.52 9.24 21.20
N LYS A 104 5.83 8.11 21.42
CA LYS A 104 5.11 7.84 22.68
C LYS A 104 6.05 7.76 23.88
N GLU A 105 7.18 7.06 23.75
CA GLU A 105 8.17 6.95 24.83
C GLU A 105 8.76 8.32 25.20
N ILE A 106 9.08 9.15 24.21
CA ILE A 106 9.54 10.53 24.46
C ILE A 106 8.46 11.33 25.17
N LEU A 107 7.21 11.25 24.70
CA LEU A 107 6.10 12.01 25.29
C LEU A 107 5.88 11.64 26.75
N GLU A 108 6.00 10.36 27.10
CA GLU A 108 5.90 9.89 28.48
C GLU A 108 7.03 10.45 29.34
N LYS A 109 8.30 10.35 28.89
CA LYS A 109 9.46 10.87 29.62
C LYS A 109 9.38 12.38 29.83
N VAL A 110 9.07 13.13 28.76
CA VAL A 110 8.92 14.60 28.82
C VAL A 110 7.75 14.97 29.73
N GLY A 111 6.62 14.27 29.63
CA GLY A 111 5.46 14.46 30.50
C GLY A 111 5.80 14.28 31.98
N GLY A 112 6.62 13.26 32.31
CA GLY A 112 7.13 13.03 33.66
C GLY A 112 7.94 14.21 34.19
N VAL A 113 8.96 14.67 33.43
CA VAL A 113 9.81 15.81 33.80
C VAL A 113 9.01 17.10 33.98
N VAL A 114 8.06 17.38 33.07
CA VAL A 114 7.17 18.54 33.18
C VAL A 114 6.29 18.45 34.43
N GLY A 115 5.78 17.26 34.75
CA GLY A 115 4.99 17.01 35.95
C GLY A 115 5.79 17.27 37.23
N GLU A 116 7.03 16.79 37.29
CA GLU A 116 7.94 17.01 38.40
C GLU A 116 8.26 18.50 38.58
N ALA A 117 8.68 19.20 37.52
CA ALA A 117 8.95 20.63 37.55
C ALA A 117 7.73 21.44 38.02
N LYS A 118 6.53 21.08 37.56
CA LYS A 118 5.28 21.71 38.00
C LYS A 118 5.03 21.49 39.50
N SER A 119 5.36 20.31 40.03
CA SER A 119 5.21 20.01 41.46
C SER A 119 6.18 20.83 42.32
N GLU A 120 7.43 20.98 41.88
CA GLU A 120 8.44 21.81 42.55
C GLU A 120 8.05 23.29 42.54
N LEU A 121 7.56 23.81 41.42
CA LEU A 121 7.03 25.17 41.35
C LEU A 121 5.86 25.41 42.32
N LYS A 122 4.95 24.43 42.47
CA LYS A 122 3.87 24.52 43.46
C LYS A 122 4.40 24.57 44.90
N LYS A 123 5.40 23.75 45.23
CA LYS A 123 6.03 23.77 46.57
C LYS A 123 6.65 25.14 46.85
N LEU A 124 7.41 25.69 45.90
CA LEU A 124 8.02 27.02 46.01
C LEU A 124 6.99 28.13 46.19
N MET A 125 5.88 28.09 45.43
CA MET A 125 4.77 29.05 45.59
C MET A 125 4.17 29.04 47.01
N VAL A 126 4.00 27.86 47.61
CA VAL A 126 3.52 27.75 49.00
C VAL A 126 4.51 28.38 49.97
N ILE A 127 5.81 28.09 49.80
CA ILE A 127 6.86 28.67 50.66
C ILE A 127 6.88 30.21 50.55
N VAL A 128 6.80 30.75 49.34
CA VAL A 128 6.75 32.20 49.10
C VAL A 128 5.51 32.81 49.76
N ALA A 129 4.33 32.20 49.60
CA ALA A 129 3.10 32.71 50.20
C ALA A 129 3.16 32.76 51.73
N LEU A 130 3.71 31.72 52.37
CA LEU A 130 3.92 31.68 53.81
C LEU A 130 4.93 32.73 54.27
N GLY A 131 6.02 32.92 53.52
CA GLY A 131 7.01 33.97 53.79
C GLY A 131 6.43 35.39 53.67
N CYS A 132 5.58 35.65 52.67
CA CYS A 132 4.91 36.94 52.54
C CYS A 132 3.95 37.20 53.72
N LEU A 133 3.18 36.20 54.15
CA LEU A 133 2.26 36.32 55.28
C LEU A 133 3.00 36.67 56.58
N SER A 134 4.13 36.02 56.85
CA SER A 134 4.91 36.30 58.06
C SER A 134 5.49 37.72 58.08
N ILE A 135 5.99 38.22 56.94
CA ILE A 135 6.47 39.60 56.82
C ILE A 135 5.34 40.60 57.13
N VAL A 136 4.16 40.42 56.54
CA VAL A 136 3.00 41.32 56.77
C VAL A 136 2.60 41.34 58.24
N VAL A 137 2.60 40.20 58.92
CA VAL A 137 2.29 40.10 60.35
C VAL A 137 3.36 40.82 61.19
N CYS A 138 4.64 40.57 60.93
CA CYS A 138 5.74 41.24 61.62
C CYS A 138 5.68 42.77 61.43
N SER A 139 5.37 43.25 60.22
CA SER A 139 5.22 44.68 59.95
C SER A 139 4.06 45.34 60.70
N ARG A 140 3.03 44.59 61.11
CA ARG A 140 1.87 45.09 61.89
C ARG A 140 2.07 45.05 63.40
N LEU A 141 3.05 44.29 63.90
CA LEU A 141 3.39 44.21 65.33
C LEU A 141 4.39 45.28 65.75
N ILE A 142 5.20 45.80 64.80
CA ILE A 142 6.31 46.72 65.07
C ILE A 142 5.93 48.18 64.78
N GLY A 143 4.87 48.43 64.01
CA GLY A 143 4.34 49.78 63.72
C GLY A 143 2.98 49.99 64.34
#